data_AF-A0A1H7J4E4-F1
#
_entry.id   AF-A0A1H7J4E4-F1
#
_cell.length_a   1.000
_cell.length_b   1.000
_cell.length_c   1.000
_cell.angle_alpha   90.00
_cell.angle_beta   90.00
_cell.angle_gamma   90.00
#
_symmetry.space_group_name_H-M   'P 1'
#
loop_
_entity.id
_entity.type
_entity.pdbx_description
1 polymer ?
#
loop_
_entity_poly.entity_id
_entity_poly.type
_entity_poly.pdbx_seq_one_letter_code
_entity_poly.pdbx_strand_id
1 'polypeptide(L)' 'MAKSPCPVSLSQFQEKAEPLKVVINGQEHIAEVKAFSTGSFGWYINGKTTVTIDGKPVSVQIGMNLTVVGSKEAER' A
#
# COMPACT_ATOMS: atom_id res chain seq x y z
N MET A 1 -16.06 9.11 15.48
CA MET A 1 -14.79 8.63 16.07
C MET A 1 -13.67 9.49 15.52
N ALA A 2 -12.93 10.22 16.37
CA ALA A 2 -11.79 11.01 15.92
C ALA A 2 -10.73 10.04 15.38
N LYS A 3 -10.27 10.25 14.14
CA LYS A 3 -9.17 9.46 13.58
C LYS A 3 -7.92 9.75 14.42
N SER A 4 -7.16 8.72 14.77
CA SER A 4 -5.86 8.91 15.41
C SER A 4 -4.98 9.83 14.56
N PRO A 5 -4.31 10.83 15.15
CA PRO A 5 -3.44 11.73 14.40
C PRO A 5 -2.28 10.95 13.78
N CYS A 6 -1.88 11.35 12.57
CA CYS A 6 -0.75 10.72 11.89
C CYS A 6 0.56 11.08 12.61
N PRO A 7 1.38 10.10 13.00
CA PRO A 7 2.59 10.37 13.78
C PRO A 7 3.76 10.91 12.96
N VAL A 8 3.62 11.03 11.63
CA VAL A 8 4.69 11.46 10.71
C VAL A 8 4.14 12.45 9.69
N SER A 9 5.01 13.36 9.22
CA SER A 9 4.70 14.25 8.09
C SER A 9 4.79 13.52 6.75
N LEU A 10 4.27 14.14 5.68
CA LEU A 10 4.46 13.65 4.31
C LEU A 10 5.94 13.60 3.92
N SER A 11 6.69 14.68 4.18
CA SER A 11 8.14 14.76 3.94
C SER A 11 8.90 13.64 4.66
N GLN A 12 8.65 13.45 5.95
CA GLN A 12 9.27 12.36 6.71
C GLN A 12 8.93 10.99 6.12
N PHE A 13 7.68 10.77 5.74
CA PHE A 13 7.26 9.52 5.12
C PHE A 13 7.96 9.27 3.79
N GLN A 14 8.00 10.27 2.90
CA GLN A 14 8.62 10.13 1.57
C GLN A 14 10.13 9.91 1.64
N GLU A 15 10.81 10.48 2.63
CA GLU A 15 12.25 10.35 2.80
C GLU A 15 12.67 9.06 3.51
N LYS A 16 11.83 8.55 4.42
CA LYS A 16 12.22 7.47 5.36
C LYS A 16 11.45 6.18 5.17
N ALA A 17 10.30 6.19 4.51
CA ALA A 17 9.56 4.97 4.28
C ALA A 17 10.30 4.08 3.27
N GLU A 18 10.39 2.80 3.59
CA GLU A 18 10.94 1.79 2.69
C GLU A 18 9.80 1.08 1.95
N PRO A 19 10.08 0.49 0.78
CA PRO A 19 9.14 -0.40 0.12
C PRO A 19 8.73 -1.55 1.05
N LEU A 20 7.42 -1.86 1.08
CA LEU A 20 6.88 -2.86 1.99
C LEU A 20 6.75 -4.21 1.28
N LYS A 21 7.40 -5.24 1.81
CA LYS A 21 7.20 -6.61 1.35
C LYS A 21 5.83 -7.12 1.76
N VAL A 22 5.04 -7.60 0.80
CA VAL A 22 3.71 -8.18 1.00
C VAL A 22 3.67 -9.56 0.37
N VAL A 23 3.16 -10.54 1.09
CA VAL A 23 2.97 -11.89 0.57
C VAL A 23 1.52 -12.10 0.18
N ILE A 24 1.26 -12.36 -1.09
CA ILE A 24 -0.09 -12.65 -1.62
C ILE A 24 -0.05 -14.06 -2.19
N ASN A 25 -0.88 -14.95 -1.67
CA ASN A 25 -0.92 -16.36 -2.10
C ASN A 25 0.47 -17.05 -2.08
N GLY A 26 1.28 -16.77 -1.05
CA GLY A 26 2.64 -17.30 -0.92
C GLY A 26 3.68 -16.67 -1.86
N GLN A 27 3.29 -15.73 -2.74
CA GLN A 27 4.20 -14.99 -3.60
C GLN A 27 4.56 -13.64 -2.98
N GLU A 28 5.85 -13.31 -2.98
CA GLU A 28 6.33 -12.01 -2.51
C GLU A 28 6.09 -10.93 -3.56
N HIS A 29 5.56 -9.80 -3.11
CA HIS A 29 5.37 -8.57 -3.87
C HIS A 29 5.94 -7.39 -3.07
N ILE A 30 6.37 -6.36 -3.78
CA ILE A 30 6.88 -5.12 -3.17
C ILE A 30 5.84 -4.03 -3.38
N ALA A 31 5.38 -3.43 -2.28
CA ALA A 31 4.53 -2.25 -2.28
C ALA A 31 5.42 -1.01 -2.23
N GLU A 32 5.30 -0.18 -3.26
CA GLU A 32 6.09 1.04 -3.41
C GLU A 32 5.50 2.17 -2.59
N VAL A 33 6.37 2.99 -2.01
CA VAL A 33 5.99 4.22 -1.31
C VAL A 33 5.25 5.14 -2.28
N LYS A 34 4.09 5.65 -1.85
CA LYS A 34 3.21 6.45 -2.69
C LYS A 34 2.51 7.56 -1.94
N ALA A 35 2.59 8.77 -2.49
CA ALA A 35 1.65 9.85 -2.22
C ALA A 35 0.45 9.73 -3.19
N PHE A 36 -0.76 9.75 -2.68
CA PHE A 36 -1.99 9.61 -3.46
C PHE A 36 -2.57 10.98 -3.82
N SER A 37 -3.24 11.06 -4.97
CA SER A 37 -3.90 12.30 -5.45
C SER A 37 -5.00 12.81 -4.52
N THR A 38 -5.56 11.94 -3.68
CA THR A 38 -6.54 12.29 -2.63
C THR A 38 -5.92 13.06 -1.46
N GLY A 39 -4.59 13.21 -1.45
CA GLY A 39 -3.82 13.90 -0.41
C GLY A 39 -3.27 12.99 0.68
N SER A 40 -3.68 11.72 0.77
CA SER A 40 -3.11 10.75 1.71
C SER A 40 -1.78 10.17 1.19
N PHE A 41 -1.05 9.46 2.03
CA PHE A 41 0.17 8.72 1.64
C PHE A 41 0.20 7.31 2.25
N GLY A 42 1.06 6.46 1.72
CA GLY A 42 1.17 5.05 2.11
C GLY A 42 1.92 4.23 1.07
N TRP A 43 1.50 2.99 0.83
CA TRP A 43 2.12 2.11 -0.16
C TRP A 43 1.12 1.61 -1.21
N TYR A 44 1.63 1.24 -2.38
CA TYR A 44 0.82 0.80 -3.51
C TYR A 44 1.43 -0.41 -4.22
N ILE A 45 0.59 -1.38 -4.56
CA ILE A 45 0.94 -2.46 -5.48
C ILE A 45 0.01 -2.40 -6.68
N ASN A 46 0.60 -2.45 -7.88
CA ASN A 46 -0.06 -2.86 -9.11
C ASN A 46 0.72 -4.02 -9.70
N GLY A 47 0.03 -5.10 -10.04
CA GLY A 47 0.71 -6.27 -10.59
C GLY A 47 -0.25 -7.37 -10.97
N LYS A 48 0.27 -8.57 -11.10
CA LYS A 48 -0.51 -9.78 -11.35
C LYS A 48 -0.02 -10.90 -10.47
N THR A 49 -0.91 -11.80 -10.09
CA THR A 49 -0.56 -13.07 -9.45
C THR A 49 -1.44 -14.17 -10.04
N THR A 50 -1.09 -15.42 -9.74
CA THR A 50 -1.89 -16.58 -10.10
C THR A 50 -2.52 -17.14 -8.83
N VAL A 51 -3.83 -17.35 -8.87
CA VAL A 51 -4.58 -18.04 -7.83
C VAL A 51 -5.16 -19.32 -8.40
N THR A 52 -5.32 -20.35 -7.57
CA THR A 52 -5.94 -21.61 -7.99
C THR A 52 -7.41 -21.61 -7.62
N ILE A 53 -8.29 -21.85 -8.60
CA ILE A 53 -9.73 -22.04 -8.38
C ILE A 53 -10.08 -23.42 -8.93
N ASP A 54 -10.47 -24.35 -8.06
CA ASP A 54 -10.84 -25.72 -8.45
C ASP A 54 -9.75 -26.41 -9.30
N GLY A 55 -8.50 -26.36 -8.84
CA GLY A 55 -7.34 -26.91 -9.53
C GLY A 55 -6.89 -26.14 -10.79
N LYS A 56 -7.62 -25.12 -11.22
CA LYS A 56 -7.28 -24.33 -12.42
C LYS A 56 -6.49 -23.06 -12.03
N PRO A 57 -5.32 -22.80 -12.65
CA PRO A 57 -4.60 -21.56 -12.43
C PRO A 57 -5.32 -20.39 -13.13
N VAL A 58 -5.58 -19.33 -12.39
CA VAL A 58 -6.24 -18.11 -12.87
C VAL A 58 -5.33 -16.92 -12.60
N SER A 59 -4.96 -16.18 -13.65
CA SER A 59 -4.21 -14.93 -13.50
C SER A 59 -5.16 -13.80 -13.09
N VAL A 60 -4.83 -13.09 -12.02
CA VAL A 60 -5.61 -11.97 -11.48
C VAL A 60 -4.76 -10.69 -11.48
N GLN A 61 -5.41 -9.53 -11.57
CA GLN A 61 -4.76 -8.24 -11.33
C GLN A 61 -4.70 -7.97 -9.82
N ILE A 62 -3.56 -7.45 -9.36
CA ILE A 62 -3.39 -6.88 -8.04
C ILE A 62 -3.53 -5.37 -8.17
N GLY A 63 -4.47 -4.80 -7.41
CA GLY A 63 -4.54 -3.38 -7.14
C GLY A 63 -4.74 -3.19 -5.64
N MET A 64 -3.71 -2.78 -4.93
CA MET A 64 -3.73 -2.69 -3.46
C MET A 64 -3.13 -1.38 -2.97
N ASN A 65 -3.85 -0.70 -2.07
CA ASN A 65 -3.38 0.49 -1.39
C ASN A 65 -3.27 0.17 0.11
N LEU A 66 -2.12 0.47 0.72
CA LEU A 66 -1.96 0.52 2.17
C LEU A 66 -1.82 1.98 2.56
N THR A 67 -2.93 2.59 2.95
CA THR A 67 -2.94 4.02 3.29
C THR A 67 -2.64 4.22 4.78
N VAL A 68 -1.70 5.12 5.09
CA VAL A 68 -1.41 5.50 6.47
C VAL A 68 -2.62 6.23 7.05
N VAL A 69 -3.10 5.76 8.20
CA VAL A 69 -4.27 6.36 8.89
C VAL A 69 -3.94 7.80 9.31
N GLY A 70 -4.86 8.72 9.05
CA GLY A 70 -4.70 10.15 9.37
C GLY A 70 -3.76 10.92 8.43
N SER A 71 -3.15 10.27 7.43
CA SER A 71 -2.15 10.90 6.54
C SER A 71 -2.67 12.04 5.67
N LYS A 72 -3.99 12.11 5.45
CA LYS A 72 -4.58 13.17 4.64
C LYS A 72 -4.44 14.53 5.32
N GLU A 73 -4.61 14.56 6.64
CA GLU A 73 -4.53 15.73 7.51
C GLU A 73 -3.15 15.91 8.17
N ALA A 74 -2.18 15.06 7.85
CA ALA A 74 -0.83 15.15 8.39
C ALA A 74 -0.10 16.42 7.94
N GLU A 75 0.87 16.84 8.75
CA GLU A 75 1.86 17.85 8.37
C GLU A 75 2.54 17.45 7.05
N ARG A 76 2.90 18.43 6.22
CA ARG A 76 3.41 18.20 4.87
C ARG A 76 4.92 18.35 4.85
#